data_AF-A0A927MQH6-F1
#
_entry.id   AF-A0A927MQH6-F1
#
_cell.length_a   1.000
_cell.length_b   1.000
_cell.length_c   1.000
_cell.angle_alpha   90.00
_cell.angle_beta   90.00
_cell.angle_gamma   90.00
#
_symmetry.space_group_name_H-M   'P 1'
#
loop_
_entity.id
_entity.type
_entity.pdbx_description
1 polymer ?
#
loop_
_entity_poly.entity_id
_entity_poly.type
_entity_poly.pdbx_seq_one_letter_code
_entity_poly.pdbx_strand_id
1 'polypeptide(L)'
;MKGIAYMEAIVRPGTWDAISGLFTRPVLEALRSEAGEEMILRDNLFVERLLPQAILRTLSDEEMAAYRRPFAEPGEGRRPTLTWPREIPIEGEPADVEAIVAASADWLATSDVPKLFLKAEPGAILASGALVDFVRGWPAQAEVTVAGKHFVQEDSPDEIGRAIVDWMRASG
;
A
#
# COMPACT_ATOMS: atom_id res chain seq x y z
N MET A 1 9.73 -5.85 19.34
CA MET A 1 8.96 -6.31 18.16
C MET A 1 9.40 -7.75 17.87
N LYS A 2 8.47 -8.69 17.61
CA LYS A 2 8.81 -10.11 17.39
C LYS A 2 8.92 -10.51 15.91
N GLY A 3 8.35 -9.72 15.01
CA GLY A 3 8.42 -9.93 13.57
C GLY A 3 7.56 -8.91 12.83
N ILE A 4 7.75 -8.78 11.51
CA ILE A 4 7.00 -7.89 10.61
C ILE A 4 6.49 -8.69 9.42
N ALA A 5 5.18 -8.84 9.29
CA ALA A 5 4.56 -9.30 8.05
C ALA A 5 4.08 -8.08 7.25
N TYR A 6 4.40 -8.00 5.97
CA TYR A 6 4.04 -6.87 5.12
C TYR A 6 3.72 -7.29 3.69
N MET A 7 2.89 -6.49 3.03
CA MET A 7 2.44 -6.62 1.64
C MET A 7 2.15 -5.21 1.12
N GLU A 8 2.39 -4.96 -0.17
CA GLU A 8 1.97 -3.71 -0.83
C GLU A 8 2.34 -2.42 -0.07
N ALA A 9 3.52 -2.41 0.55
CA ALA A 9 3.96 -1.39 1.49
C ALA A 9 4.85 -0.32 0.84
N ILE A 10 4.87 0.88 1.44
CA ILE A 10 5.88 1.90 1.19
C ILE A 10 7.15 1.52 1.95
N VAL A 11 8.16 1.02 1.25
CA VAL A 11 9.37 0.41 1.85
C VAL A 11 10.62 1.30 1.80
N ARG A 12 10.54 2.37 1.01
CA ARG A 12 11.54 3.43 0.88
C ARG A 12 10.90 4.63 0.16
N PRO A 13 11.49 5.82 0.21
CA PRO A 13 11.05 6.91 -0.63
C PRO A 13 11.10 6.58 -2.13
N GLY A 14 10.15 7.13 -2.87
CA GLY A 14 9.97 6.87 -4.29
C GLY A 14 10.50 7.99 -5.20
N THR A 15 10.45 7.73 -6.50
CA THR A 15 10.64 8.74 -7.55
C THR A 15 9.40 8.80 -8.43
N TRP A 16 9.17 9.92 -9.11
CA TRP A 16 8.00 10.05 -9.99
C TRP A 16 7.98 9.02 -11.12
N ASP A 17 9.16 8.63 -11.61
CA ASP A 17 9.31 7.64 -12.67
C ASP A 17 9.08 6.20 -12.20
N ALA A 18 9.18 5.95 -10.89
CA ALA A 18 8.92 4.64 -10.29
C ALA A 18 7.47 4.46 -9.82
N ILE A 19 6.63 5.51 -9.91
CA ILE A 19 5.21 5.42 -9.54
C ILE A 19 4.50 4.39 -10.41
N SER A 20 3.96 3.38 -9.75
CA SER A 20 3.22 2.27 -10.36
C SER A 20 2.15 1.77 -9.40
N GLY A 21 1.27 0.88 -9.89
CA GLY A 21 0.27 0.26 -9.05
C GLY A 21 -1.01 1.08 -8.87
N LEU A 22 -1.32 1.47 -7.63
CA LEU A 22 -2.61 2.09 -7.26
C LEU A 22 -2.85 3.43 -7.97
N PHE A 23 -1.79 4.19 -8.23
CA PHE A 23 -1.86 5.46 -8.94
C PHE A 23 -1.01 5.42 -10.21
N THR A 24 -1.51 6.08 -11.25
CA THR A 24 -0.63 6.59 -12.31
C THR A 24 -0.08 7.94 -11.86
N ARG A 25 1.10 8.33 -12.39
CA ARG A 25 1.70 9.64 -12.10
C ARG A 25 0.71 10.81 -12.28
N PRO A 26 -0.03 10.94 -13.40
CA PRO A 26 -0.99 12.04 -13.58
C PRO A 26 -2.12 12.06 -12.53
N VAL A 27 -2.60 10.89 -12.11
CA VAL A 27 -3.63 10.80 -11.07
C VAL A 27 -3.07 11.26 -9.73
N LEU A 28 -1.85 10.84 -9.37
CA LEU A 28 -1.23 11.24 -8.12
C LEU A 28 -0.88 12.74 -8.10
N GLU A 29 -0.36 13.29 -9.19
CA GLU A 29 -0.13 14.74 -9.35
C GLU A 29 -1.45 15.53 -9.16
N ALA A 30 -2.55 15.07 -9.77
CA ALA A 30 -3.86 15.71 -9.61
C ALA A 30 -4.35 15.67 -8.16
N LEU A 31 -4.24 14.53 -7.47
CA LEU A 31 -4.59 14.39 -6.05
C LEU A 31 -3.73 15.28 -5.14
N ARG A 32 -2.47 15.50 -5.51
CA ARG A 32 -1.55 16.39 -4.76
C ARG A 32 -1.79 17.88 -5.03
N SER A 33 -2.51 18.22 -6.10
CA SER A 33 -2.92 19.59 -6.43
C SER A 33 -4.22 20.00 -5.74
N GLU A 34 -4.66 21.25 -5.95
CA GLU A 34 -5.98 21.74 -5.51
C GLU A 34 -7.15 20.92 -6.10
N ALA A 35 -6.99 20.34 -7.30
CA ALA A 35 -8.01 19.51 -7.93
C ALA A 35 -8.39 18.28 -7.08
N GLY A 36 -7.47 17.79 -6.25
CA GLY A 36 -7.72 16.69 -5.32
C GLY A 36 -8.88 16.96 -4.35
N GLU A 37 -9.15 18.23 -4.00
CA GLU A 37 -10.28 18.59 -3.15
C GLU A 37 -11.62 18.21 -3.80
N GLU A 38 -11.82 18.57 -5.06
CA GLU A 38 -13.04 18.21 -5.79
C GLU A 38 -13.11 16.68 -6.01
N MET A 39 -12.01 16.09 -6.48
CA MET A 39 -11.94 14.65 -6.78
C MET A 39 -12.27 13.76 -5.58
N ILE A 40 -11.81 14.13 -4.38
CA ILE A 40 -11.99 13.30 -3.19
C ILE A 40 -13.13 13.80 -2.31
N LEU A 41 -13.12 15.07 -1.92
CA LEU A 41 -14.06 15.57 -0.92
C LEU A 41 -15.48 15.65 -1.49
N ARG A 42 -15.63 15.97 -2.78
CA ARG A 42 -16.94 15.98 -3.46
C ARG A 42 -17.25 14.65 -4.14
N ASP A 43 -16.31 14.11 -4.92
CA ASP A 43 -16.59 13.00 -5.84
C ASP A 43 -16.22 11.61 -5.28
N ASN A 44 -15.57 11.55 -4.11
CA ASN A 44 -15.18 10.30 -3.42
C ASN A 44 -14.38 9.33 -4.29
N LEU A 45 -13.57 9.85 -5.22
CA LEU A 45 -12.94 9.06 -6.29
C LEU A 45 -12.04 7.93 -5.75
N PHE A 46 -11.41 8.12 -4.58
CA PHE A 46 -10.58 7.07 -3.97
C PHE A 46 -11.41 5.80 -3.69
N VAL A 47 -12.54 5.94 -3.00
CA VAL A 47 -13.38 4.81 -2.60
C VAL A 47 -14.18 4.27 -3.78
N GLU A 48 -14.73 5.16 -4.61
CA GLU A 48 -15.65 4.74 -5.68
C GLU A 48 -14.95 4.22 -6.94
N ARG A 49 -13.66 4.53 -7.12
CA ARG A 49 -12.93 4.18 -8.37
C ARG A 49 -11.60 3.50 -8.10
N LEU A 50 -10.73 4.09 -7.29
CA LEU A 50 -9.37 3.57 -7.11
C LEU A 50 -9.37 2.24 -6.35
N LEU A 51 -10.10 2.18 -5.23
CA LEU A 51 -10.26 0.97 -4.42
C LEU A 51 -10.68 -0.27 -5.25
N PRO A 52 -11.83 -0.28 -5.95
CA PRO A 52 -12.25 -1.46 -6.71
C PRO A 52 -11.37 -1.79 -7.92
N GLN A 53 -10.72 -0.78 -8.54
CA GLN A 53 -9.79 -1.04 -9.65
C GLN A 53 -8.50 -1.75 -9.20
N ALA A 54 -8.16 -1.59 -7.92
CA ALA A 54 -6.99 -2.15 -7.27
C ALA A 54 -7.24 -3.50 -6.59
N ILE A 55 -8.33 -4.18 -6.97
CA ILE A 55 -8.72 -5.54 -6.59
C ILE A 55 -8.89 -6.37 -7.87
N LEU A 56 -8.63 -7.68 -7.84
CA LEU A 56 -8.85 -8.57 -9.01
C LEU A 56 -10.32 -8.96 -9.14
N ARG A 57 -10.95 -9.37 -8.02
CA ARG A 57 -12.37 -9.72 -8.01
C ARG A 57 -13.27 -8.47 -7.96
N THR A 58 -14.55 -8.67 -8.27
CA THR A 58 -15.58 -7.67 -8.03
C THR A 58 -16.02 -7.74 -6.57
N LEU A 59 -16.00 -6.61 -5.87
CA LEU A 59 -16.61 -6.47 -4.55
C LEU A 59 -18.14 -6.49 -4.68
N SER A 60 -18.81 -7.15 -3.74
CA SER A 60 -20.26 -7.09 -3.58
C SER A 60 -20.72 -5.71 -3.11
N ASP A 61 -22.02 -5.44 -3.23
CA ASP A 61 -22.61 -4.19 -2.73
C ASP A 61 -22.43 -4.02 -1.22
N GLU A 62 -22.46 -5.12 -0.46
CA GLU A 62 -22.26 -5.11 0.99
C GLU A 62 -20.81 -4.73 1.35
N GLU A 63 -19.83 -5.31 0.66
CA GLU A 63 -18.41 -5.00 0.85
C GLU A 63 -18.12 -3.54 0.48
N MET A 64 -18.64 -3.08 -0.67
CA MET A 64 -18.53 -1.68 -1.05
C MET A 64 -19.22 -0.75 -0.06
N ALA A 65 -20.39 -1.11 0.47
CA ALA A 65 -21.06 -0.33 1.49
C ALA A 65 -20.23 -0.22 2.78
N ALA A 66 -19.53 -1.29 3.17
CA ALA A 66 -18.62 -1.26 4.31
C ALA A 66 -17.46 -0.28 4.11
N TYR A 67 -16.85 -0.25 2.92
CA TYR A 67 -15.80 0.72 2.56
C TYR A 67 -16.31 2.16 2.45
N ARG A 68 -17.53 2.36 1.95
CA ARG A 68 -18.15 3.70 1.83
C ARG A 68 -18.55 4.30 3.17
N ARG A 69 -18.93 3.46 4.15
CA ARG A 69 -19.54 3.88 5.41
C ARG A 69 -18.76 4.99 6.16
N PRO A 70 -17.43 4.96 6.29
CA PRO A 70 -16.69 6.04 6.98
C PRO A 70 -16.61 7.35 6.19
N PHE A 71 -16.90 7.30 4.89
CA PHE A 71 -16.68 8.38 3.91
C PHE A 71 -17.99 8.84 3.27
N ALA A 72 -19.12 8.54 3.90
CA ALA A 72 -20.46 8.87 3.40
C ALA A 72 -20.68 10.38 3.28
N GLU A 73 -20.25 11.13 4.29
CA GLU A 73 -20.36 12.59 4.35
C GLU A 73 -19.34 13.26 3.40
N PRO A 74 -19.79 14.05 2.40
CA PRO A 74 -18.89 14.85 1.57
C PRO A 74 -18.12 15.91 2.39
N GLY A 75 -17.04 16.45 1.82
CA GLY A 75 -16.19 17.42 2.49
C GLY A 75 -15.18 16.74 3.42
N GLU A 76 -15.04 17.26 4.64
CA GLU A 76 -14.02 16.81 5.60
C GLU A 76 -14.18 15.34 6.04
N GLY A 77 -15.39 14.75 5.91
CA GLY A 77 -15.58 13.32 6.13
C GLY A 77 -14.71 12.43 5.23
N ARG A 78 -14.27 12.96 4.08
CA ARG A 78 -13.40 12.29 3.09
C ARG A 78 -11.96 12.81 3.09
N ARG A 79 -11.63 13.79 3.93
CA ARG A 79 -10.28 14.38 4.02
C ARG A 79 -9.17 13.33 4.14
N PRO A 80 -9.30 12.26 4.96
CA PRO A 80 -8.23 11.28 5.10
C PRO A 80 -7.80 10.65 3.78
N THR A 81 -8.73 10.34 2.88
CA THR A 81 -8.42 9.69 1.59
C THR A 81 -7.80 10.65 0.56
N LEU A 82 -7.79 11.96 0.84
CA LEU A 82 -7.03 12.97 0.08
C LEU A 82 -5.68 13.27 0.72
N THR A 83 -5.61 13.32 2.05
CA THR A 83 -4.34 13.56 2.75
C THR A 83 -3.36 12.42 2.48
N TRP A 84 -3.79 11.15 2.53
CA TRP A 84 -2.89 10.01 2.28
C TRP A 84 -2.05 10.10 0.99
N PRO A 85 -2.62 10.31 -0.21
CA PRO A 85 -1.80 10.46 -1.42
C PRO A 85 -0.88 11.70 -1.42
N ARG A 86 -1.20 12.73 -0.62
CA ARG A 86 -0.34 13.91 -0.41
C ARG A 86 0.87 13.61 0.49
N GLU A 87 0.77 12.62 1.35
CA GLU A 87 1.83 12.19 2.24
C GLU A 87 2.77 11.12 1.64
N ILE A 88 2.49 10.60 0.44
CA ILE A 88 3.40 9.63 -0.20
C ILE A 88 4.75 10.32 -0.46
N PRO A 89 5.88 9.80 0.08
CA PRO A 89 7.19 10.43 -0.05
C PRO A 89 7.77 10.19 -1.44
N ILE A 90 7.90 11.27 -2.22
CA ILE A 90 8.40 11.24 -3.59
C ILE A 90 9.37 12.40 -3.77
N GLU A 91 10.60 12.09 -4.17
CA GLU A 91 11.65 13.08 -4.49
C GLU A 91 11.84 14.14 -3.39
N GLY A 92 11.79 13.72 -2.13
CA GLY A 92 12.03 14.60 -0.98
C GLY A 92 10.77 15.23 -0.38
N GLU A 93 9.58 14.99 -0.93
CA GLU A 93 8.35 15.67 -0.50
C GLU A 93 7.20 14.70 -0.14
N PRO A 94 6.55 14.87 1.03
CA PRO A 94 6.87 15.86 2.07
C PRO A 94 8.11 15.45 2.89
N ALA A 95 8.96 16.43 3.21
CA ALA A 95 10.30 16.19 3.75
C ALA A 95 10.33 15.42 5.09
N ASP A 96 9.31 15.59 5.92
CA ASP A 96 9.19 14.88 7.19
C ASP A 96 8.83 13.40 6.99
N VAL A 97 7.86 13.09 6.12
CA VAL A 97 7.52 11.70 5.79
C VAL A 97 8.63 11.02 5.00
N GLU A 98 9.28 11.74 4.09
CA GLU A 98 10.49 11.28 3.40
C GLU A 98 11.55 10.80 4.41
N ALA A 99 11.86 11.63 5.41
CA ALA A 99 12.84 11.31 6.43
C ALA A 99 12.43 10.10 7.28
N ILE A 100 11.15 9.99 7.64
CA ILE A 100 10.61 8.85 8.40
C ILE A 100 10.75 7.55 7.59
N VAL A 101 10.33 7.57 6.32
CA VAL A 101 10.37 6.39 5.47
C VAL A 101 11.82 5.99 5.16
N ALA A 102 12.71 6.95 4.88
CA ALA A 102 14.13 6.69 4.71
C ALA A 102 14.76 6.03 5.95
N ALA A 103 14.50 6.58 7.14
CA ALA A 103 15.01 6.02 8.40
C ALA A 103 14.49 4.60 8.65
N SER A 104 13.21 4.35 8.31
CA SER A 104 12.63 3.00 8.43
C SER A 104 13.26 2.01 7.45
N ALA A 105 13.57 2.44 6.23
CA ALA A 105 14.21 1.63 5.19
C ALA A 105 15.63 1.22 5.60
N ASP A 106 16.42 2.17 6.12
CA ASP A 106 17.78 1.92 6.61
C ASP A 106 17.79 0.93 7.77
N TRP A 107 16.83 1.07 8.69
CA TRP A 107 16.68 0.13 9.81
C TRP A 107 16.26 -1.26 9.33
N LEU A 108 15.28 -1.38 8.43
CA LEU A 108 14.82 -2.66 7.89
C LEU A 108 15.92 -3.42 7.14
N ALA A 109 16.82 -2.70 6.46
CA ALA A 109 17.95 -3.28 5.75
C ALA A 109 19.03 -3.89 6.66
N THR A 110 19.05 -3.56 7.95
CA THR A 110 20.08 -4.01 8.90
C THR A 110 19.52 -4.78 10.10
N SER A 111 18.20 -4.77 10.30
CA SER A 111 17.53 -5.36 11.45
C SER A 111 17.32 -6.87 11.32
N ASP A 112 17.74 -7.64 12.32
CA ASP A 112 17.49 -9.09 12.41
C ASP A 112 16.06 -9.45 12.86
N VAL A 113 15.16 -8.47 12.99
CA VAL A 113 13.74 -8.76 13.23
C VAL A 113 13.22 -9.63 12.09
N PRO A 114 12.62 -10.81 12.37
CA PRO A 114 12.07 -11.68 11.34
C PRO A 114 11.05 -10.95 10.47
N LYS A 115 11.10 -11.17 9.16
CA LYS A 115 10.19 -10.54 8.20
C LYS A 115 9.48 -11.60 7.37
N LEU A 116 8.22 -11.36 7.07
CA LEU A 116 7.46 -12.09 6.07
C LEU A 116 7.01 -11.11 4.99
N PHE A 117 7.58 -11.24 3.79
CA PHE A 117 7.14 -10.53 2.61
C PHE A 117 6.05 -11.34 1.90
N LEU A 118 4.84 -10.81 1.86
CA LEU A 118 3.72 -11.36 1.11
C LEU A 118 3.67 -10.64 -0.24
N LYS A 119 4.32 -11.24 -1.24
CA LYS A 119 4.40 -10.70 -2.60
C LYS A 119 3.08 -10.93 -3.33
N ALA A 120 2.49 -9.86 -3.85
CA ALA A 120 1.29 -9.97 -4.68
C ALA A 120 1.65 -10.15 -6.17
N GLU A 121 0.86 -10.93 -6.89
CA GLU A 121 0.89 -11.02 -8.36
C GLU A 121 -0.52 -10.82 -8.95
N PRO A 122 -0.72 -9.83 -9.84
CA PRO A 122 0.28 -8.95 -10.44
C PRO A 122 0.88 -7.89 -9.50
N GLY A 123 0.30 -7.66 -8.32
CA GLY A 123 0.72 -6.62 -7.37
C GLY A 123 0.45 -5.20 -7.84
N ALA A 124 0.87 -4.22 -7.05
CA ALA A 124 0.79 -2.80 -7.39
C ALA A 124 2.07 -2.04 -7.02
N ILE A 125 2.29 -1.73 -5.74
CA ILE A 125 3.48 -1.02 -5.26
C ILE A 125 4.70 -1.95 -5.25
N LEU A 126 4.50 -3.21 -4.80
CA LEU A 126 5.56 -4.21 -4.69
C LEU A 126 5.39 -5.32 -5.74
N ALA A 127 5.00 -4.93 -6.96
CA ALA A 127 4.72 -5.85 -8.07
C ALA A 127 5.98 -6.53 -8.63
N SER A 128 6.97 -5.74 -9.09
CA SER A 128 8.22 -6.22 -9.69
C SER A 128 9.28 -5.12 -9.75
N GLY A 129 10.52 -5.49 -10.05
CA GLY A 129 11.63 -4.55 -10.30
C GLY A 129 12.35 -4.10 -9.03
N ALA A 130 12.92 -2.90 -9.08
CA ALA A 130 13.89 -2.42 -8.10
C ALA A 130 13.40 -2.41 -6.65
N LEU A 131 12.11 -2.17 -6.40
CA LEU A 131 11.55 -2.21 -5.04
C LEU A 131 11.48 -3.64 -4.49
N VAL A 132 11.12 -4.62 -5.32
CA VAL A 132 11.10 -6.03 -4.93
C VAL A 132 12.53 -6.51 -4.66
N ASP A 133 13.48 -6.15 -5.52
CA ASP A 133 14.89 -6.50 -5.33
C ASP A 133 15.46 -5.84 -4.06
N PHE A 134 15.06 -4.59 -3.79
CA PHE A 134 15.44 -3.86 -2.58
C PHE A 134 14.99 -4.60 -1.31
N VAL A 135 13.70 -5.00 -1.24
CA VAL A 135 13.19 -5.69 -0.04
C VAL A 135 13.73 -7.12 0.08
N ARG A 136 14.03 -7.79 -1.03
CA ARG A 136 14.69 -9.11 -1.02
C ARG A 136 16.13 -9.06 -0.49
N GLY A 137 16.74 -7.87 -0.48
CA GLY A 137 18.03 -7.63 0.18
C GLY A 137 17.96 -7.56 1.70
N TRP A 138 16.77 -7.49 2.32
CA TRP A 138 16.65 -7.40 3.76
C TRP A 138 16.99 -8.73 4.47
N PRO A 139 17.67 -8.68 5.64
CA PRO A 139 18.01 -9.87 6.40
C PRO A 139 16.77 -10.51 7.05
N ALA A 140 16.90 -11.78 7.45
CA ALA A 140 15.89 -12.53 8.21
C ALA A 140 14.47 -12.52 7.58
N GLN A 141 14.39 -12.58 6.25
CA GLN A 141 13.13 -12.49 5.52
C GLN A 141 12.73 -13.83 4.88
N ALA A 142 11.46 -14.22 5.08
CA ALA A 142 10.76 -15.21 4.28
C ALA A 142 9.87 -14.51 3.24
N GLU A 143 9.59 -15.18 2.12
CA GLU A 143 8.72 -14.67 1.05
C GLU A 143 7.65 -15.71 0.69
N VAL A 144 6.41 -15.25 0.50
CA VAL A 144 5.30 -16.04 -0.03
C VAL A 144 4.59 -15.21 -1.09
N THR A 145 4.31 -15.81 -2.25
CA THR A 145 3.56 -15.17 -3.33
C THR A 145 2.08 -15.53 -3.25
N VAL A 146 1.20 -14.55 -3.43
CA VAL A 146 -0.26 -14.70 -3.47
C VAL A 146 -0.85 -13.93 -4.65
N ALA A 147 -2.04 -14.31 -5.10
CA ALA A 147 -2.75 -13.57 -6.15
C ALA A 147 -3.35 -12.26 -5.63
N GLY A 148 -3.20 -11.16 -6.36
CA GLY A 148 -3.86 -9.89 -6.04
C GLY A 148 -3.16 -8.66 -6.58
N LYS A 149 -3.81 -7.52 -6.44
CA LYS A 149 -3.26 -6.19 -6.76
C LYS A 149 -2.81 -5.47 -5.47
N HIS A 150 -3.33 -4.29 -5.18
CA HIS A 150 -2.94 -3.48 -4.02
C HIS A 150 -3.69 -3.90 -2.75
N PHE A 151 -5.01 -4.03 -2.85
CA PHE A 151 -5.86 -4.52 -1.76
C PHE A 151 -5.92 -6.05 -1.79
N VAL A 152 -4.73 -6.67 -1.76
CA VAL A 152 -4.50 -8.12 -1.91
C VAL A 152 -5.28 -8.96 -0.89
N GLN A 153 -5.67 -8.37 0.24
CA GLN A 153 -6.48 -9.02 1.26
C GLN A 153 -7.88 -9.37 0.76
N GLU A 154 -8.40 -8.66 -0.24
CA GLU A 154 -9.69 -8.99 -0.85
C GLU A 154 -9.59 -10.12 -1.86
N ASP A 155 -8.40 -10.35 -2.44
CA ASP A 155 -8.19 -11.38 -3.46
C ASP A 155 -7.73 -12.71 -2.85
N SER A 156 -6.83 -12.68 -1.87
CA SER A 156 -6.19 -13.89 -1.28
C SER A 156 -6.17 -13.91 0.27
N PRO A 157 -7.30 -13.65 0.96
CA PRO A 157 -7.32 -13.55 2.43
C PRO A 157 -6.85 -14.83 3.13
N ASP A 158 -7.29 -16.00 2.66
CA ASP A 158 -6.98 -17.29 3.30
C ASP A 158 -5.52 -17.72 3.10
N GLU A 159 -4.94 -17.43 1.93
CA GLU A 159 -3.52 -17.69 1.67
C GLU A 159 -2.62 -16.79 2.51
N ILE A 160 -2.96 -15.49 2.59
CA ILE A 160 -2.29 -14.53 3.48
C ILE A 160 -2.35 -15.01 4.94
N GLY A 161 -3.55 -15.36 5.42
CA GLY A 161 -3.76 -15.79 6.81
C GLY A 161 -2.96 -17.04 7.16
N ARG A 162 -2.96 -18.05 6.28
CA ARG A 162 -2.17 -19.28 6.47
C ARG A 162 -0.68 -18.99 6.49
N ALA A 163 -0.19 -18.21 5.54
CA ALA A 163 1.23 -17.85 5.46
C ALA A 163 1.71 -17.14 6.74
N ILE A 164 0.92 -16.20 7.28
CA ILE A 164 1.26 -15.51 8.53
C ILE A 164 1.30 -16.50 9.70
N VAL A 165 0.29 -17.37 9.85
CA VAL A 165 0.22 -18.33 10.95
C VAL A 165 1.38 -19.33 10.89
N ASP A 166 1.68 -19.87 9.72
CA ASP A 166 2.75 -20.85 9.54
C ASP A 166 4.12 -20.21 9.81
N TRP A 167 4.33 -18.98 9.33
CA TRP A 167 5.55 -18.22 9.62
C TRP A 167 5.72 -17.90 11.11
N MET A 168 4.64 -17.50 11.80
CA MET A 168 4.68 -17.25 13.24
C MET A 168 5.01 -18.51 14.05
N ARG A 169 4.56 -19.69 13.60
CA ARG A 169 4.88 -20.98 14.24
C ARG A 169 6.33 -21.40 14.00
N ALA A 170 6.89 -21.10 12.83
CA ALA A 170 8.27 -21.44 12.50
C ALA A 170 9.30 -20.49 13.16
N SER A 171 8.87 -19.27 13.52
CA SER A 171 9.72 -18.21 14.09
C SER A 171 9.62 -18.07 15.62
N GLY A 172 8.77 -18.87 16.27
CA GLY A 172 8.58 -18.91 17.73
C GLY A 172 9.37 -20.01 18.40
#